data_AF-M0MCW4-F1
#
_entry.id   AF-M0MCW4-F1
#
_cell.length_a   1.000
_cell.length_b   1.000
_cell.length_c   1.000
_cell.angle_alpha   90.00
_cell.angle_beta   90.00
_cell.angle_gamma   90.00
#
_symmetry.space_group_name_H-M   'P 1'
#
loop_
_entity.id
_entity.type
_entity.pdbx_description
1 polymer ?
#
loop_
_entity_poly.entity_id
_entity_poly.type
_entity_poly.pdbx_seq_one_letter_code
_entity_poly.pdbx_strand_id
1 'polypeptide(L)'
;MSRSALTTYLVLRELDEPIDRAAVDSVRDRIEDGVREVLRSGVELEWDRTDVLANHDGEIVALLDEFRLDGADAERVFDDHADAAEVPMTSVWALDDRIDGEHVERRKSRR
;
A
#
# COMPACT_ATOMS: atom_id res chain seq x y z
N MET A 1 -19.39 0.68 -20.51
CA MET A 1 -18.38 -0.33 -20.13
C MET A 1 -18.04 -0.03 -18.69
N SER A 2 -18.24 -0.98 -17.77
CA SER A 2 -18.11 -0.73 -16.32
C SER A 2 -16.67 -0.43 -15.96
N ARG A 3 -16.46 0.60 -15.15
CA ARG A 3 -15.16 1.12 -14.71
C ARG A 3 -14.63 0.36 -13.48
N SER A 4 -14.84 -0.96 -13.39
CA SER A 4 -14.69 -1.75 -12.15
C SER A 4 -13.88 -3.04 -12.32
N ALA A 5 -12.70 -2.98 -12.94
CA ALA A 5 -11.80 -4.14 -13.02
C ALA A 5 -10.57 -4.05 -12.10
N LEU A 6 -10.30 -2.87 -11.51
CA LEU A 6 -9.15 -2.70 -10.63
C LEU A 6 -9.51 -3.16 -9.21
N THR A 7 -8.68 -4.03 -8.66
CA THR A 7 -8.75 -4.47 -7.27
C THR A 7 -7.99 -3.46 -6.41
N THR A 8 -8.52 -3.16 -5.22
CA THR A 8 -7.85 -2.29 -4.26
C THR A 8 -6.89 -3.12 -3.41
N TYR A 9 -5.70 -2.60 -3.16
CA TYR A 9 -4.66 -3.23 -2.36
C TYR A 9 -4.17 -2.28 -1.29
N LEU A 10 -4.00 -2.80 -0.09
CA LEU A 10 -3.32 -2.12 1.00
C LEU A 10 -1.90 -2.68 1.12
N VAL A 11 -0.91 -1.80 1.09
CA VAL A 11 0.51 -2.14 1.22
C VAL A 11 1.04 -1.52 2.49
N LEU A 12 1.41 -2.35 3.47
CA LEU A 12 2.10 -1.90 4.68
C LEU A 12 3.61 -1.96 4.45
N ARG A 13 4.26 -0.85 4.79
CA ARG A 13 5.70 -0.67 4.77
C ARG A 13 6.14 -0.38 6.19
N GLU A 14 6.53 -1.42 6.92
CA GLU A 14 7.13 -1.26 8.23
C GLU A 14 8.56 -0.74 8.06
N LEU A 15 8.93 0.26 8.86
CA LEU A 15 10.25 0.87 8.82
C LEU A 15 11.13 0.21 9.88
N ASP A 16 12.33 -0.22 9.47
CA ASP A 16 13.32 -0.78 10.39
C ASP A 16 13.75 0.24 11.45
N GLU A 17 13.82 1.52 11.04
CA GLU A 17 14.11 2.65 11.91
C GLU A 17 12.97 3.68 11.83
N PRO A 18 12.46 4.20 12.97
CA PRO A 18 11.46 5.25 12.94
C PRO A 18 11.97 6.50 12.25
N ILE A 19 11.10 7.16 11.49
CA ILE A 19 11.40 8.41 10.79
C ILE A 19 10.58 9.57 11.33
N ASP A 20 11.01 10.80 11.04
CA ASP A 20 10.21 11.99 11.33
C ASP A 20 9.28 12.35 10.16
N ARG A 21 8.42 13.35 10.37
CA ARG A 21 7.49 13.83 9.34
C ARG A 21 8.19 14.41 8.11
N ALA A 22 9.38 14.98 8.25
CA ALA A 22 10.09 15.56 7.12
C ALA A 22 10.63 14.46 6.19
N ALA A 23 11.06 13.33 6.76
CA ALA A 23 11.50 12.16 6.01
C ALA A 23 10.34 11.45 5.28
N VAL A 24 9.09 11.58 5.75
CA VAL A 24 7.91 11.00 5.06
C VAL A 24 7.79 11.51 3.64
N ASP A 25 7.92 12.81 3.44
CA ASP A 25 7.77 13.40 2.10
C ASP A 25 8.84 12.83 1.16
N SER A 26 10.08 12.62 1.66
CA SER A 26 11.13 11.95 0.88
C SER A 26 10.82 10.49 0.56
N VAL A 27 10.15 9.75 1.45
CA VAL A 27 9.71 8.37 1.17
C VAL A 27 8.56 8.38 0.15
N ARG A 28 7.63 9.32 0.27
CA ARG A 28 6.51 9.48 -0.68
C ARG A 28 7.00 9.84 -2.08
N ASP A 29 8.02 10.69 -2.20
CA ASP A 29 8.64 11.02 -3.49
C ASP A 29 9.19 9.76 -4.18
N ARG A 30 9.85 8.87 -3.43
CA ARG A 30 10.35 7.60 -3.96
C ARG A 30 9.24 6.65 -4.37
N ILE A 31 8.17 6.57 -3.58
CA ILE A 31 6.97 5.81 -3.94
C ILE A 31 6.39 6.37 -5.25
N GLU A 32 6.28 7.69 -5.38
CA GLU A 32 5.77 8.32 -6.60
C GLU A 32 6.67 7.99 -7.81
N ASP A 33 7.99 8.05 -7.66
CA ASP A 33 8.93 7.67 -8.71
C ASP A 33 8.80 6.20 -9.11
N GLY A 34 8.63 5.30 -8.15
CA GLY A 34 8.36 3.88 -8.41
C GLY A 34 7.05 3.68 -9.18
N VAL A 35 5.99 4.42 -8.84
CA VAL A 35 4.72 4.37 -9.58
C VAL A 35 4.92 4.86 -11.01
N ARG A 36 5.65 5.97 -11.22
CA ARG A 36 5.95 6.48 -12.56
C ARG A 36 6.73 5.47 -13.41
N GLU A 37 7.63 4.71 -12.82
CA GLU A 37 8.38 3.69 -13.54
C GLU A 37 7.50 2.50 -13.97
N VAL A 38 6.63 2.01 -13.07
CA VAL A 38 5.65 0.98 -13.41
C VAL A 38 4.71 1.44 -14.53
N LEU A 39 4.22 2.68 -14.46
CA LEU A 39 3.36 3.26 -15.49
C LEU A 39 4.05 3.33 -16.87
N ARG A 40 5.37 3.60 -16.92
CA ARG A 40 6.13 3.58 -18.18
C ARG A 40 6.19 2.20 -18.82
N SER A 41 6.08 1.15 -18.02
CA SER A 41 6.02 -0.24 -18.48
C SER A 41 4.64 -0.66 -19.02
N GLY A 42 3.68 0.27 -19.05
CA GLY A 42 2.35 0.07 -19.65
C GLY A 42 1.34 -0.61 -18.73
N VAL A 43 1.62 -0.68 -17.43
CA VAL A 43 0.69 -1.20 -16.41
C VAL A 43 -0.23 -0.07 -15.96
N GLU A 44 -1.52 -0.36 -15.81
CA GLU A 44 -2.46 0.53 -15.12
C GLU A 44 -2.31 0.36 -13.61
N LEU A 45 -1.70 1.36 -12.95
CA LEU A 45 -1.53 1.44 -11.51
C LEU A 45 -1.99 2.82 -11.02
N GLU A 46 -2.85 2.83 -10.00
CA GLU A 46 -3.25 4.05 -9.31
C GLU A 46 -2.77 3.99 -7.85
N TRP A 47 -2.19 5.09 -7.36
CA TRP A 47 -1.81 5.28 -5.96
C TRP A 47 -2.70 6.38 -5.38
N ASP A 48 -3.61 5.99 -4.49
CA ASP A 48 -4.68 6.87 -4.03
C ASP A 48 -4.31 7.65 -2.78
N ARG A 49 -3.68 6.98 -1.81
CA ARG A 49 -3.40 7.54 -0.50
C ARG A 49 -2.23 6.84 0.19
N THR A 50 -1.53 7.61 1.03
CA THR A 50 -0.60 7.10 2.04
C THR A 50 -1.07 7.54 3.41
N ASP A 51 -1.24 6.58 4.30
CA ASP A 51 -1.45 6.79 5.73
C ASP A 51 -0.16 6.58 6.51
N VAL A 52 0.05 7.45 7.49
CA VAL A 52 1.24 7.47 8.35
C VAL A 52 0.89 6.84 9.69
N LEU A 53 1.62 5.80 10.06
CA LEU A 53 1.48 5.11 11.34
C LEU A 53 2.59 5.58 12.27
N ALA A 54 2.20 6.23 13.37
CA ALA A 54 3.13 6.74 14.36
C ALA A 54 3.01 5.96 15.69
N ASN A 55 4.13 5.84 16.40
CA ASN A 55 4.16 5.32 17.75
C ASN A 55 3.66 6.38 18.77
N HIS A 56 3.69 6.03 20.06
CA HIS A 56 3.24 6.90 21.14
C HIS A 56 4.10 8.16 21.34
N ASP A 57 5.35 8.13 20.87
CA ASP A 57 6.29 9.25 20.90
C ASP A 57 6.15 10.17 19.67
N GLY A 58 5.26 9.81 18.73
CA GLY A 58 4.99 10.57 17.51
C GLY A 58 5.99 10.29 16.38
N GLU A 59 6.87 9.31 16.54
CA GLU A 59 7.78 8.84 15.49
C GLU A 59 7.05 7.91 14.54
N ILE A 60 7.39 7.97 13.27
CA ILE A 60 6.70 7.24 12.22
C ILE A 60 7.38 5.90 12.04
N VAL A 61 6.62 4.84 12.25
CA VAL A 61 7.13 3.46 12.26
C VAL A 61 6.66 2.66 11.06
N ALA A 62 5.64 3.14 10.35
CA ALA A 62 5.17 2.51 9.13
C ALA A 62 4.38 3.47 8.24
N LEU A 63 4.26 3.08 6.97
CA LEU A 63 3.39 3.70 5.98
C LEU A 63 2.40 2.65 5.47
N LEU A 64 1.16 3.07 5.23
CA LEU A 64 0.12 2.25 4.65
C LEU A 64 -0.34 2.91 3.35
N ASP A 65 0.02 2.32 2.22
CA ASP A 65 -0.35 2.81 0.89
C ASP A 65 -1.58 2.07 0.36
N GLU A 66 -2.45 2.81 -0.31
CA GLU A 66 -3.59 2.28 -1.05
C GLU A 66 -3.32 2.36 -2.55
N PHE A 67 -3.33 1.20 -3.20
CA PHE A 67 -3.14 1.07 -4.65
C PHE A 67 -4.36 0.43 -5.31
N ARG A 68 -4.59 0.76 -6.58
CA ARG A 68 -5.56 0.06 -7.43
C ARG A 68 -4.93 -0.36 -8.74
N LEU A 69 -5.11 -1.62 -9.10
CA LEU A 69 -4.54 -2.23 -10.30
C LEU A 69 -5.30 -3.49 -10.67
N ASP A 70 -5.06 -4.02 -11.88
CA ASP A 70 -5.57 -5.33 -12.27
C ASP A 70 -4.96 -6.40 -11.37
N GLY A 71 -5.82 -7.21 -10.73
CA GLY A 71 -5.38 -8.24 -9.80
C GLY A 71 -4.57 -9.36 -10.45
N ALA A 72 -4.66 -9.56 -11.77
CA ALA A 72 -3.84 -10.52 -12.49
C ALA A 72 -2.36 -10.11 -12.58
N ASP A 73 -2.08 -8.80 -12.50
CA ASP A 73 -0.72 -8.24 -12.58
C ASP A 73 -0.13 -7.88 -11.21
N ALA A 74 -0.90 -8.02 -10.13
CA ALA A 74 -0.58 -7.43 -8.83
C ALA A 74 0.79 -7.82 -8.27
N GLU A 75 1.12 -9.11 -8.27
CA GLU A 75 2.41 -9.60 -7.73
C GLU A 75 3.60 -8.98 -8.46
N ARG A 76 3.61 -9.06 -9.80
CA ARG A 76 4.66 -8.48 -10.63
C ARG A 76 4.77 -6.97 -10.44
N VAL A 77 3.64 -6.28 -10.36
CA VAL A 77 3.61 -4.83 -10.23
C VAL A 77 4.15 -4.37 -8.88
N PHE A 78 3.83 -5.07 -7.80
CA PHE A 78 4.37 -4.76 -6.49
C PHE A 78 5.87 -5.04 -6.37
N ASP A 79 6.36 -6.11 -7.00
CA ASP A 79 7.80 -6.38 -7.09
C ASP A 79 8.52 -5.27 -7.88
N ASP A 80 8.04 -4.97 -9.10
CA ASP A 80 8.61 -3.90 -9.95
C ASP A 80 8.58 -2.54 -9.22
N HIS A 81 7.50 -2.26 -8.48
CA HIS A 81 7.35 -1.03 -7.71
C HIS A 81 8.28 -0.98 -6.49
N ALA A 82 8.43 -2.08 -5.75
CA ALA A 82 9.32 -2.16 -4.58
C ALA A 82 10.77 -1.95 -4.98
N ASP A 83 11.19 -2.56 -6.09
CA ASP A 83 12.53 -2.41 -6.66
C ASP A 83 12.78 -0.96 -7.11
N ALA A 84 11.81 -0.35 -7.79
CA ALA A 84 11.96 1.03 -8.28
C ALA A 84 11.92 2.09 -7.18
N ALA A 85 11.10 1.89 -6.14
CA ALA A 85 10.97 2.84 -5.04
C ALA A 85 12.14 2.72 -4.03
N GLU A 86 12.84 1.60 -3.99
CA GLU A 86 13.81 1.27 -2.93
C GLU A 86 13.18 1.41 -1.52
N VAL A 87 11.88 1.15 -1.41
CA VAL A 87 11.13 1.16 -0.14
C VAL A 87 10.52 -0.22 0.07
N PRO A 88 10.77 -0.88 1.22
CA PRO A 88 10.25 -2.22 1.47
C PRO A 88 8.73 -2.25 1.46
N MET A 89 8.17 -3.37 1.00
CA MET A 89 6.76 -3.73 1.17
C MET A 89 6.70 -4.93 2.10
N THR A 90 6.34 -4.70 3.35
CA THR A 90 6.38 -5.75 4.37
C THR A 90 5.14 -6.65 4.30
N SER A 91 4.01 -6.11 3.85
CA SER A 91 2.77 -6.87 3.68
C SER A 91 1.86 -6.24 2.64
N VAL A 92 1.12 -7.08 1.92
CA VAL A 92 0.15 -6.67 0.89
C VAL A 92 -1.16 -7.41 1.14
N TRP A 93 -2.28 -6.68 1.14
CA TRP A 93 -3.63 -7.24 1.26
C TRP A 93 -4.49 -6.77 0.10
N ALA A 94 -5.13 -7.71 -0.59
CA ALA A 94 -6.18 -7.40 -1.55
C ALA A 94 -7.50 -7.15 -0.79
N LEU A 95 -8.09 -5.98 -1.00
CA LEU A 95 -9.47 -5.69 -0.66
C LEU A 95 -10.33 -6.14 -1.85
N ASP A 96 -10.76 -7.40 -1.81
CA ASP A 96 -11.80 -7.90 -2.70
C ASP A 96 -13.13 -7.22 -2.30
N ASP A 97 -13.90 -6.74 -3.28
CA ASP A 97 -15.25 -6.15 -3.12
C ASP A 97 -16.22 -7.06 -2.35
N ARG A 98 -15.83 -8.32 -2.10
CA ARG A 98 -16.51 -9.26 -1.19
C ARG A 98 -16.48 -8.90 0.30
N ILE A 99 -15.87 -7.79 0.74
CA ILE A 99 -16.09 -7.27 2.10
C ILE A 99 -17.34 -6.38 2.10
N ASP A 100 -18.49 -6.96 1.73
CA ASP A 100 -19.79 -6.33 1.87
C ASP A 100 -20.30 -6.53 3.30
N GLY A 101 -19.68 -5.86 4.28
CA GLY A 101 -20.22 -5.59 5.63
C GLY A 101 -20.66 -6.75 6.58
N GLU A 102 -20.84 -7.99 6.12
CA GLU A 102 -21.58 -9.03 6.86
C GLU A 102 -20.70 -10.01 7.63
N HIS A 103 -19.37 -9.97 7.47
CA HIS A 103 -18.48 -10.92 8.16
C HIS A 103 -17.31 -10.26 8.88
N VAL A 104 -17.62 -9.33 9.80
CA VAL A 104 -16.70 -9.06 10.92
C VAL A 104 -17.10 -9.98 12.08
N GLU A 105 -16.68 -11.25 12.03
CA GLU A 105 -16.75 -12.12 13.20
C GLU A 105 -15.77 -11.61 14.27
N ARG A 106 -16.28 -10.74 15.16
CA ARG A 106 -15.60 -10.40 16.41
C ARG A 106 -15.52 -11.68 17.27
N ARG A 107 -14.40 -12.39 17.24
CA ARG A 107 -14.07 -13.35 18.30
C ARG A 107 -13.91 -12.59 19.62
N LYS A 108 -15.00 -12.53 20.40
CA LYS A 108 -14.95 -12.17 21.81
C LYS A 108 -14.12 -13.23 22.52
N SER A 109 -12.92 -12.86 22.96
CA SER A 109 -12.16 -13.65 23.92
C SER A 109 -13.02 -13.78 25.18
N ARG A 110 -13.47 -14.99 25.49
CA ARG A 110 -14.15 -15.29 26.76
C ARG A 110 -13.06 -15.36 27.84
N ARG A 111 -13.28 -14.60 28.90
CA ARG A 111 -12.56 -14.69 30.18
C ARG A 111 -12.62 -16.10 30.76
#